data_AF-A0A819UNB9-F1
#
_entry.id   AF-A0A819UNB9-F1
#
_cell.length_a   1.000
_cell.length_b   1.000
_cell.length_c   1.000
_cell.angle_alpha   90.00
_cell.angle_beta   90.00
_cell.angle_gamma   90.00
#
_symmetry.space_group_name_H-M   'P 1'
#
loop_
_entity.id
_entity.type
_entity.pdbx_description
1 polymer ?
#
loop_
_entity_poly.entity_id
_entity_poly.type
_entity_poly.pdbx_seq_one_letter_code
_entity_poly.pdbx_strand_id
1 'polypeptide(L)'
;RRRGIFNKRAHLCSQVDCIQSVCGMLEFFVVRVPDQVYRFWTVIFIHAGLIHLLITIIFQYTIMRPLEKLAGCIRVMIIYIVSGFVGSLASGLFLRDSIQVGPGGGQLAILACYLSELFLGWRSLKRPWIPFFKIIICLFILLTVGLLPLVDNYSQCFGFLIGFMLNMIVFPDVNFRKNVHRLVIVTTSLAIVIALFISLIVLFYTVPFKCKSCTLFSCPFGKICGNEKPDLI
;
A
#
# COMPACT_ATOMS: atom_id res chain seq x y z
N ARG A 1 13.72 15.48 -27.39
CA ARG A 1 13.11 14.16 -27.73
C ARG A 1 14.17 13.07 -27.50
N ARG A 2 14.26 12.49 -26.29
CA ARG A 2 15.21 11.41 -26.02
C ARG A 2 14.73 10.15 -26.77
N ARG A 3 15.52 9.64 -27.71
CA ARG A 3 15.20 8.39 -28.44
C ARG A 3 15.59 7.23 -27.53
N GLY A 4 14.61 6.48 -27.03
CA GLY A 4 14.89 5.21 -26.34
C GLY A 4 15.32 4.14 -27.36
N ILE A 5 16.35 3.36 -27.03
CA ILE A 5 16.79 2.23 -27.87
C ILE A 5 16.10 0.98 -27.32
N PHE A 6 15.24 0.36 -28.13
CA PHE A 6 14.61 -0.90 -27.76
C PHE A 6 15.63 -2.03 -27.83
N ASN A 7 15.82 -2.76 -26.73
CA ASN A 7 16.83 -3.79 -26.62
C ASN A 7 16.19 -5.18 -26.58
N LYS A 8 16.18 -5.88 -27.73
CA LYS A 8 15.49 -7.18 -27.91
C LYS A 8 15.96 -8.29 -26.96
N ARG A 9 17.16 -8.16 -26.37
CA ARG A 9 17.78 -9.17 -25.48
C ARG A 9 17.66 -8.83 -23.99
N ALA A 10 17.12 -7.66 -23.66
CA ALA A 10 16.91 -7.25 -22.28
C ALA A 10 15.47 -7.57 -21.87
N HIS A 11 15.32 -8.56 -20.99
CA HIS A 11 14.05 -8.94 -20.42
C HIS A 11 13.74 -8.19 -19.11
N LEU A 12 14.75 -7.59 -18.46
CA LEU A 12 14.61 -6.80 -17.23
C LEU A 12 15.17 -5.38 -17.39
N CYS A 13 14.54 -4.41 -16.72
CA CYS A 13 15.04 -3.03 -16.67
C CYS A 13 16.45 -2.91 -16.08
N SER A 14 16.84 -3.82 -15.18
CA SER A 14 18.19 -3.87 -14.58
C SER A 14 19.29 -4.28 -15.56
N GLN A 15 18.94 -4.68 -16.78
CA GLN A 15 19.89 -5.00 -17.83
C GLN A 15 20.22 -3.81 -18.73
N VAL A 16 19.43 -2.72 -18.67
CA VAL A 16 19.49 -1.62 -19.65
C VAL A 16 19.33 -0.21 -19.08
N ASP A 17 19.44 0.00 -17.77
CA ASP A 17 19.32 1.32 -17.10
C ASP A 17 18.24 2.23 -17.72
N CYS A 18 17.11 1.61 -18.06
CA CYS A 18 16.12 2.18 -18.98
C CYS A 18 15.53 3.48 -18.42
N ILE A 19 15.38 3.55 -17.10
CA ILE A 19 14.79 4.68 -16.41
C ILE A 19 15.74 5.88 -16.35
N GLN A 20 17.04 5.68 -16.18
CA GLN A 20 17.97 6.79 -16.10
C GLN A 20 18.06 7.51 -17.46
N SER A 21 18.20 6.74 -18.54
CA SER A 21 18.31 7.29 -19.89
C SER A 21 17.08 8.11 -20.30
N VAL A 22 15.87 7.69 -19.90
CA VAL A 22 14.62 8.37 -20.25
C VAL A 22 14.24 9.46 -19.24
N CYS A 23 14.20 9.13 -17.95
CA CYS A 23 13.61 9.93 -16.88
C CYS A 23 14.64 10.56 -15.92
N GLY A 24 15.92 10.18 -16.00
CA GLY A 24 16.97 10.72 -15.12
C GLY A 24 16.83 10.33 -13.64
N MET A 25 16.17 9.20 -13.32
CA MET A 25 16.13 8.69 -11.94
C MET A 25 17.43 7.96 -11.57
N LEU A 26 17.59 7.67 -10.28
CA LEU A 26 18.75 6.98 -9.70
C LEU A 26 19.09 5.66 -10.43
N GLU A 27 20.39 5.44 -10.62
CA GLU A 27 20.96 4.26 -11.24
C GLU A 27 20.79 3.01 -10.36
N PHE A 28 21.00 1.83 -10.95
CA PHE A 28 21.23 0.62 -10.16
C PHE A 28 22.64 0.70 -9.55
N PHE A 29 22.78 0.55 -8.24
CA PHE A 29 24.09 0.48 -7.59
C PHE A 29 24.81 -0.84 -7.95
N VAL A 30 24.05 -1.93 -8.07
CA VAL A 30 24.56 -3.21 -8.54
C VAL A 30 23.75 -3.68 -9.75
N VAL A 31 24.40 -3.71 -10.91
CA VAL A 31 23.79 -4.16 -12.16
C VAL A 31 23.23 -5.59 -11.99
N ARG A 32 21.98 -5.81 -12.42
CA ARG A 32 21.17 -7.04 -12.25
C ARG A 32 20.58 -7.31 -10.86
N VAL A 33 20.81 -6.47 -9.86
CA VAL A 33 20.12 -6.55 -8.55
C VAL A 33 18.98 -5.53 -8.54
N PRO A 34 17.75 -5.86 -8.11
CA PRO A 34 16.66 -4.90 -8.03
C PRO A 34 16.76 -4.05 -6.75
N ASP A 35 17.72 -3.13 -6.71
CA ASP A 35 18.09 -2.30 -5.54
C ASP A 35 17.40 -0.93 -5.46
N GLN A 36 16.42 -0.68 -6.33
CA GLN A 36 15.72 0.61 -6.45
C GLN A 36 14.55 0.74 -5.46
N VAL A 37 14.86 0.61 -4.17
CA VAL A 37 13.88 0.62 -3.06
C VAL A 37 13.08 1.93 -3.00
N TYR A 38 13.66 3.05 -3.46
CA TYR A 38 12.97 4.34 -3.53
C TYR A 38 11.66 4.27 -4.34
N ARG A 39 11.52 3.30 -5.26
CA ARG A 39 10.30 3.13 -6.05
C ARG A 39 9.08 2.82 -5.20
N PHE A 40 9.23 2.00 -4.15
CA PHE A 40 8.15 1.68 -3.21
C PHE A 40 7.72 2.88 -2.36
N TRP A 41 8.60 3.87 -2.21
CA TRP A 41 8.29 5.12 -1.53
C TRP A 41 7.62 6.12 -2.48
N THR A 42 8.20 6.34 -3.66
CA THR A 42 7.72 7.36 -4.60
C THR A 42 6.34 7.04 -5.16
N VAL A 43 6.01 5.76 -5.30
CA VAL A 43 4.73 5.30 -5.85
C VAL A 43 3.52 5.78 -5.03
N ILE A 44 3.70 6.03 -3.73
CA ILE A 44 2.66 6.54 -2.83
C ILE A 44 2.15 7.93 -3.31
N PHE A 45 3.01 8.72 -3.96
CA PHE A 45 2.69 10.07 -4.41
C PHE A 45 2.23 10.13 -5.87
N ILE A 46 2.39 9.05 -6.62
CA ILE A 46 2.06 8.98 -8.05
C ILE A 46 0.63 8.50 -8.22
N HIS A 47 -0.15 9.16 -9.08
CA HIS A 47 -1.53 8.79 -9.34
C HIS A 47 -1.70 8.36 -10.79
N ALA A 48 -2.60 7.40 -11.02
CA ALA A 48 -2.86 6.84 -12.35
C ALA A 48 -3.44 7.86 -13.35
N GLY A 49 -4.09 8.90 -12.84
CA GLY A 49 -4.70 9.96 -13.63
C GLY A 49 -5.50 10.94 -12.77
N LEU A 50 -6.19 11.89 -13.42
CA LEU A 50 -6.91 12.97 -12.75
C LEU A 50 -8.05 12.45 -11.84
N ILE A 51 -8.80 11.44 -12.31
CA ILE A 51 -9.91 10.88 -11.53
C ILE A 51 -9.39 10.21 -10.25
N HIS A 52 -8.32 9.41 -10.33
CA HIS A 52 -7.71 8.77 -9.16
C HIS A 52 -7.14 9.81 -8.18
N LEU A 53 -6.55 10.90 -8.69
CA LEU A 53 -6.10 12.02 -7.86
C LEU A 53 -7.28 12.70 -7.14
N LEU A 54 -8.37 12.99 -7.84
CA LEU A 54 -9.56 13.62 -7.24
C LEU A 54 -10.16 12.75 -6.13
N ILE A 55 -10.32 11.44 -6.36
CA ILE A 55 -10.79 10.49 -5.35
C ILE A 55 -9.87 10.51 -4.12
N THR A 56 -8.55 10.54 -4.35
CA THR A 56 -7.57 10.59 -3.28
C THR A 56 -7.67 11.87 -2.45
N ILE A 57 -7.80 13.03 -3.10
CA ILE A 57 -7.95 14.32 -2.41
C ILE A 57 -9.25 14.34 -1.60
N ILE A 58 -10.36 13.87 -2.17
CA ILE A 58 -11.64 13.77 -1.46
C ILE A 58 -11.51 12.86 -0.24
N PHE A 59 -10.88 11.69 -0.40
CA PHE A 59 -10.62 10.76 0.71
C PHE A 59 -9.78 11.42 1.80
N GLN A 60 -8.66 12.05 1.44
CA GLN A 60 -7.79 12.70 2.41
C GLN A 60 -8.52 13.85 3.14
N TYR A 61 -9.27 14.67 2.42
CA TYR A 61 -9.98 15.80 3.01
C TYR A 61 -11.13 15.38 3.92
N THR A 62 -11.88 14.34 3.55
CA THR A 62 -13.11 13.92 4.27
C THR A 62 -12.84 12.89 5.36
N ILE A 63 -11.90 11.96 5.15
CA ILE A 63 -11.66 10.81 6.04
C ILE A 63 -10.34 10.99 6.81
N MET A 64 -9.25 11.39 6.16
CA MET A 64 -7.94 11.50 6.83
C MET A 64 -7.85 12.75 7.72
N ARG A 65 -8.30 13.91 7.25
CA ARG A 65 -8.20 15.17 7.99
C ARG A 65 -8.89 15.14 9.37
N PRO A 66 -10.08 14.55 9.57
CA PRO A 66 -10.65 14.42 10.91
C PRO A 66 -9.80 13.54 11.84
N LEU A 67 -9.20 12.46 11.30
CA LEU A 67 -8.28 11.62 12.07
C LEU A 67 -7.02 12.40 12.46
N GLU A 68 -6.44 13.19 11.54
CA GLU A 68 -5.29 14.05 11.84
C GLU A 68 -5.58 15.07 12.93
N LYS A 69 -6.77 15.69 12.92
CA LYS A 69 -7.18 16.64 13.96
C LYS A 69 -7.32 15.97 15.33
N LEU A 70 -7.73 14.69 15.36
CA LEU A 70 -7.89 13.92 16.59
C LEU A 70 -6.55 13.37 17.11
N ALA A 71 -5.74 12.83 16.22
CA ALA A 71 -4.54 12.05 16.51
C ALA A 71 -3.25 12.87 16.54
N GLY A 72 -3.23 13.99 15.81
CA GLY A 72 -2.03 14.73 15.43
C GLY A 72 -1.48 14.29 14.07
N CYS A 73 -1.02 15.28 13.29
CA CYS A 73 -0.53 15.10 11.92
C CYS A 73 0.64 14.09 11.82
N ILE A 74 1.64 14.19 12.69
CA ILE A 74 2.84 13.33 12.64
C ILE A 74 2.48 11.85 12.77
N ARG A 75 1.56 11.51 13.66
CA ARG A 75 1.15 10.12 13.91
C ARG A 75 0.45 9.52 12.69
N VAL A 76 -0.50 10.27 12.13
CA VAL A 76 -1.22 9.83 10.93
C VAL A 76 -0.28 9.74 9.73
N MET A 77 0.65 10.69 9.59
CA MET A 77 1.67 10.67 8.53
C MET A 77 2.53 9.39 8.60
N ILE A 78 3.02 9.02 9.78
CA ILE A 78 3.80 7.78 9.97
C ILE A 78 2.98 6.57 9.53
N ILE A 79 1.73 6.46 9.98
CA ILE A 79 0.87 5.33 9.64
C ILE A 79 0.62 5.27 8.13
N TYR A 80 0.28 6.41 7.52
CA TYR A 80 -0.02 6.50 6.10
C TYR A 80 1.17 6.08 5.23
N ILE A 81 2.35 6.62 5.54
CA ILE A 81 3.56 6.41 4.76
C ILE A 81 4.13 5.00 4.95
N VAL A 82 4.24 4.52 6.20
CA VAL A 82 4.77 3.17 6.46
C VAL A 82 3.84 2.11 5.89
N SER A 83 2.53 2.24 6.07
CA SER A 83 1.57 1.28 5.50
C SER A 83 1.53 1.33 3.98
N GLY A 84 1.65 2.53 3.39
CA GLY A 84 1.80 2.70 1.94
C GLY A 84 3.04 1.98 1.41
N PHE A 85 4.20 2.16 2.07
CA PHE A 85 5.45 1.51 1.68
C PHE A 85 5.36 -0.02 1.74
N VAL A 86 4.85 -0.57 2.84
CA VAL A 86 4.70 -2.04 2.99
C VAL A 86 3.66 -2.59 2.01
N GLY A 87 2.57 -1.85 1.77
CA GLY A 87 1.58 -2.18 0.75
C GLY A 87 2.19 -2.24 -0.65
N SER A 88 2.98 -1.23 -1.03
CA SER A 88 3.69 -1.20 -2.31
C SER A 88 4.70 -2.33 -2.46
N LEU A 89 5.38 -2.71 -1.37
CA LEU A 89 6.27 -3.88 -1.37
C LEU A 89 5.49 -5.19 -1.62
N ALA A 90 4.33 -5.36 -0.96
CA ALA A 90 3.47 -6.51 -1.19
C ALA A 90 2.93 -6.55 -2.64
N SER A 91 2.49 -5.42 -3.17
CA SER A 91 2.09 -5.29 -4.58
C SER A 91 3.21 -5.70 -5.53
N GLY A 92 4.44 -5.20 -5.32
CA GLY A 92 5.61 -5.58 -6.12
C GLY A 92 5.99 -7.07 -6.01
N LEU A 93 5.64 -7.74 -4.91
CA LEU A 93 5.84 -9.18 -4.74
C LEU A 93 4.81 -10.01 -5.52
N PHE A 94 3.52 -9.65 -5.42
CA PHE A 94 2.41 -10.43 -6.00
C PHE A 94 2.08 -10.07 -7.45
N LEU A 95 2.39 -8.85 -7.90
CA LEU A 95 2.07 -8.29 -9.21
C LEU A 95 3.33 -7.81 -9.95
N ARG A 96 4.37 -8.64 -10.03
CA ARG A 96 5.67 -8.30 -10.63
C ARG A 96 5.62 -7.78 -12.06
N ASP A 97 4.68 -8.29 -12.85
CA ASP A 97 4.56 -7.98 -14.28
C ASP A 97 3.55 -6.85 -14.57
N SER A 98 2.96 -6.25 -13.54
CA SER A 98 1.95 -5.19 -13.67
C SER A 98 2.44 -3.88 -13.07
N ILE A 99 2.11 -2.77 -13.72
CA ILE A 99 2.41 -1.44 -13.23
C ILE A 99 1.30 -1.04 -12.25
N GLN A 100 1.67 -0.64 -11.05
CA GLN A 100 0.73 -0.18 -10.02
C GLN A 100 1.20 1.15 -9.44
N VAL A 101 0.26 2.05 -9.16
CA VAL A 101 0.54 3.38 -8.61
C VAL A 101 -0.52 3.81 -7.59
N GLY A 102 -0.12 4.71 -6.69
CA GLY A 102 -1.03 5.41 -5.82
C GLY A 102 -0.93 5.02 -4.36
N PRO A 103 -1.57 5.84 -3.50
CA PRO A 103 -1.45 5.69 -2.06
C PRO A 103 -2.43 4.67 -1.45
N GLY A 104 -2.95 3.73 -2.23
CA GLY A 104 -4.03 2.82 -1.81
C GLY A 104 -3.77 2.13 -0.47
N GLY A 105 -2.54 1.65 -0.24
CA GLY A 105 -2.14 1.06 1.05
C GLY A 105 -2.23 2.04 2.23
N GLY A 106 -1.83 3.30 2.04
CA GLY A 106 -1.96 4.34 3.05
C GLY A 106 -3.43 4.72 3.30
N GLN A 107 -4.26 4.77 2.26
CA GLN A 107 -5.69 5.10 2.40
C GLN A 107 -6.44 4.03 3.22
N LEU A 108 -6.22 2.74 2.92
CA LEU A 108 -6.84 1.68 3.72
C LEU A 108 -6.28 1.61 5.13
N ALA A 109 -5.02 2.00 5.35
CA ALA A 109 -4.47 2.13 6.70
C ALA A 109 -5.24 3.16 7.55
N ILE A 110 -5.67 4.28 6.97
CA ILE A 110 -6.50 5.26 7.66
C ILE A 110 -7.86 4.66 8.04
N LEU A 111 -8.50 3.89 7.15
CA LEU A 111 -9.74 3.18 7.50
C LEU A 111 -9.51 2.13 8.60
N ALA A 112 -8.36 1.45 8.58
CA ALA A 112 -7.97 0.51 9.62
C ALA A 112 -7.85 1.19 10.99
N CYS A 113 -7.32 2.42 11.05
CA CYS A 113 -7.26 3.23 12.27
C CYS A 113 -8.66 3.52 12.82
N TYR A 114 -9.60 3.93 11.96
CA TYR A 114 -10.98 4.13 12.40
C TYR A 114 -11.61 2.84 12.92
N LEU A 115 -11.31 1.70 12.29
CA LEU A 115 -11.84 0.41 12.72
C LEU A 115 -11.25 -0.03 14.07
N SER A 116 -9.94 0.14 14.28
CA SER A 116 -9.29 -0.18 15.55
C SER A 116 -9.82 0.68 16.69
N GLU A 117 -9.93 2.00 16.49
CA GLU A 117 -10.52 2.91 17.49
C GLU A 117 -11.97 2.57 17.79
N LEU A 118 -12.75 2.18 16.78
CA LEU A 118 -14.12 1.74 16.97
C LEU A 118 -14.21 0.46 17.81
N PHE A 119 -13.31 -0.50 17.62
CA PHE A 119 -13.27 -1.71 18.44
C PHE A 119 -12.85 -1.44 19.88
N LEU A 120 -11.86 -0.57 20.09
CA LEU A 120 -11.43 -0.15 21.44
C LEU A 120 -12.57 0.57 22.18
N GLY A 121 -13.30 1.45 21.49
CA GLY A 121 -14.43 2.21 22.02
C GLY A 121 -15.79 1.51 21.95
N TRP A 122 -15.86 0.25 21.51
CA TRP A 122 -17.13 -0.39 21.12
C TRP A 122 -18.19 -0.38 22.22
N ARG A 123 -17.78 -0.65 23.47
CA ARG A 123 -18.68 -0.69 24.63
C ARG A 123 -19.09 0.70 25.12
N SER A 124 -18.34 1.74 24.80
CA SER A 124 -18.59 3.12 25.22
C SER A 124 -19.54 3.87 24.28
N LEU A 125 -19.75 3.36 23.06
CA LEU A 125 -20.60 3.99 22.06
C LEU A 125 -22.06 3.50 22.18
N LYS A 126 -23.02 4.43 22.13
CA LYS A 126 -24.45 4.10 22.17
C LYS A 126 -24.92 3.29 20.94
N ARG A 127 -24.31 3.51 19.77
CA ARG A 127 -24.66 2.86 18.49
C ARG A 127 -23.42 2.57 17.64
N PRO A 128 -22.57 1.59 18.01
CA PRO A 128 -21.30 1.31 17.32
C PRO A 128 -21.50 0.73 15.91
N TRP A 129 -22.65 0.12 15.62
CA TRP A 129 -22.96 -0.47 14.33
C TRP A 129 -23.05 0.55 13.18
N ILE A 130 -23.48 1.78 13.45
CA ILE A 130 -23.60 2.83 12.42
C ILE A 130 -22.21 3.20 11.85
N PRO A 131 -21.22 3.61 12.66
CA PRO A 131 -19.88 3.87 12.13
C PRO A 131 -19.21 2.60 11.59
N PHE A 132 -19.49 1.41 12.16
CA PHE A 132 -18.99 0.14 11.64
C PHE A 132 -19.41 -0.06 10.17
N PHE A 133 -20.70 0.01 9.87
CA PHE A 133 -21.19 -0.16 8.49
C PHE A 133 -20.67 0.92 7.55
N LYS A 134 -20.49 2.17 8.01
CA LYS A 134 -19.86 3.22 7.20
C LYS A 134 -18.43 2.85 6.80
N ILE A 135 -17.63 2.36 7.74
CA ILE A 135 -16.24 1.93 7.48
C ILE A 135 -16.23 0.75 6.50
N ILE A 136 -17.10 -0.25 6.70
CA ILE A 136 -17.19 -1.42 5.82
C ILE A 136 -17.61 -1.02 4.39
N ILE A 137 -18.56 -0.10 4.24
CA ILE A 137 -18.96 0.43 2.93
C ILE A 137 -17.79 1.15 2.27
N CYS A 138 -17.07 2.02 2.99
CA CYS A 138 -15.89 2.70 2.46
C CYS A 138 -14.79 1.71 2.04
N LEU A 139 -14.55 0.66 2.83
CA LEU A 139 -13.60 -0.39 2.51
C LEU A 139 -13.99 -1.14 1.24
N PHE A 140 -15.26 -1.51 1.09
CA PHE A 140 -15.77 -2.16 -0.11
C PHE A 140 -15.63 -1.28 -1.36
N ILE A 141 -15.92 0.02 -1.23
CA ILE A 141 -15.74 0.98 -2.33
C ILE A 141 -14.27 1.06 -2.75
N LEU A 142 -13.34 1.19 -1.80
CA LEU A 142 -11.91 1.31 -2.13
C LEU A 142 -11.34 0.01 -2.73
N LEU A 143 -11.75 -1.16 -2.24
CA LEU A 143 -11.38 -2.43 -2.85
C LEU A 143 -11.97 -2.61 -4.26
N THR A 144 -13.16 -2.06 -4.51
CA THR A 144 -13.75 -2.03 -5.87
C THR A 144 -12.96 -1.09 -6.77
N VAL A 145 -12.52 0.07 -6.27
CA VAL A 145 -11.60 0.97 -6.98
C VAL A 145 -10.25 0.27 -7.24
N GLY A 146 -9.81 -0.63 -6.36
CA GLY A 146 -8.63 -1.47 -6.56
C GLY A 146 -8.78 -2.57 -7.61
N LEU A 147 -9.94 -2.67 -8.27
CA LEU A 147 -10.12 -3.48 -9.48
C LEU A 147 -9.87 -2.69 -10.78
N LEU A 148 -9.66 -1.36 -10.67
CA LEU A 148 -9.33 -0.49 -11.80
C LEU A 148 -7.87 -0.68 -12.23
N PRO A 149 -7.54 -0.38 -13.51
CA PRO A 149 -6.16 -0.47 -13.98
C PRO A 149 -5.24 0.45 -13.17
N LEU A 150 -4.01 -0.03 -12.91
CA LEU A 150 -2.95 0.66 -12.17
C LEU A 150 -3.21 0.86 -10.67
N VAL A 151 -4.34 0.38 -10.13
CA VAL A 151 -4.60 0.31 -8.69
C VAL A 151 -4.70 -1.16 -8.31
N ASP A 152 -4.16 -1.55 -7.15
CA ASP A 152 -4.17 -2.94 -6.73
C ASP A 152 -4.69 -3.16 -5.31
N ASN A 153 -5.31 -4.33 -5.13
CA ASN A 153 -5.88 -4.74 -3.85
C ASN A 153 -4.86 -5.34 -2.89
N TYR A 154 -3.69 -5.79 -3.37
CA TYR A 154 -2.64 -6.31 -2.48
C TYR A 154 -2.06 -5.18 -1.61
N SER A 155 -1.72 -4.05 -2.22
CA SER A 155 -1.26 -2.83 -1.55
C SER A 155 -2.28 -2.35 -0.53
N GLN A 156 -3.56 -2.32 -0.92
CA GLN A 156 -4.66 -1.95 -0.04
C GLN A 156 -4.79 -2.91 1.15
N CYS A 157 -4.85 -4.22 0.93
CA CYS A 157 -5.02 -5.21 2.00
C CYS A 157 -3.83 -5.24 2.97
N PHE A 158 -2.59 -5.23 2.47
CA PHE A 158 -1.40 -5.20 3.32
C PHE A 158 -1.28 -3.85 4.04
N GLY A 159 -1.60 -2.74 3.36
CA GLY A 159 -1.69 -1.43 3.99
C GLY A 159 -2.73 -1.36 5.10
N PHE A 160 -3.90 -1.97 4.92
CA PHE A 160 -4.93 -2.10 5.95
C PHE A 160 -4.40 -2.85 7.18
N LEU A 161 -3.77 -4.02 6.97
CA LEU A 161 -3.23 -4.85 8.03
C LEU A 161 -2.15 -4.11 8.83
N ILE A 162 -1.21 -3.49 8.14
CA ILE A 162 -0.13 -2.73 8.77
C ILE A 162 -0.68 -1.50 9.48
N GLY A 163 -1.63 -0.78 8.88
CA GLY A 163 -2.29 0.37 9.49
C GLY A 163 -3.00 0.02 10.79
N PHE A 164 -3.71 -1.12 10.83
CA PHE A 164 -4.36 -1.61 12.04
C PHE A 164 -3.33 -1.85 13.16
N MET A 165 -2.21 -2.53 12.84
CA MET A 165 -1.16 -2.82 13.82
C MET A 165 -0.42 -1.55 14.27
N LEU A 166 -0.13 -0.63 13.36
CA LEU A 166 0.51 0.64 13.68
C LEU A 166 -0.39 1.54 14.54
N ASN A 167 -1.72 1.50 14.35
CA ASN A 167 -2.63 2.23 15.23
C ASN A 167 -2.47 1.76 16.68
N MET A 168 -2.40 0.45 16.91
CA MET A 168 -2.21 -0.13 18.25
C MET A 168 -0.88 0.27 18.92
N ILE A 169 0.13 0.63 18.12
CA ILE A 169 1.45 1.09 18.59
C ILE A 169 1.42 2.60 18.87
N VAL A 170 0.87 3.38 17.94
CA VAL A 170 1.03 4.84 17.86
C VAL A 170 -0.04 5.58 18.66
N PHE A 171 -1.24 5.02 18.81
CA PHE A 171 -2.32 5.66 19.54
C PHE A 171 -2.32 5.26 21.02
N PRO A 172 -2.08 6.20 21.95
CA PRO A 172 -2.16 5.94 23.37
C PRO A 172 -3.63 5.84 23.79
N ASP A 173 -4.07 4.62 24.12
CA ASP A 173 -5.40 4.39 24.66
C ASP A 173 -5.52 4.99 26.08
N VAL A 174 -6.42 5.96 26.25
CA VAL A 174 -6.59 6.71 27.52
C VAL A 174 -7.18 5.85 28.65
N ASN A 175 -7.76 4.70 28.32
CA ASN A 175 -8.44 3.82 29.29
C ASN A 175 -7.57 2.67 29.83
N PHE A 176 -6.42 2.37 29.21
CA PHE A 176 -5.53 1.29 29.68
C PHE A 176 -4.61 1.76 30.81
N ARG A 177 -5.19 1.94 32.00
CA ARG A 177 -4.51 2.31 33.26
C ARG A 177 -3.54 1.22 33.79
N LYS A 178 -3.43 0.05 33.14
CA LYS A 178 -2.46 -1.01 33.49
C LYS A 178 -1.35 -1.12 32.43
N ASN A 179 -0.14 -0.68 32.80
CA ASN A 179 1.04 -0.62 31.92
C ASN A 179 1.38 -1.93 31.19
N VAL A 180 1.12 -3.10 31.79
CA VAL A 180 1.54 -4.40 31.23
C VAL A 180 0.73 -4.80 29.99
N HIS A 181 -0.60 -4.71 30.02
CA HIS A 181 -1.42 -5.13 28.87
C HIS A 181 -1.14 -4.26 27.63
N ARG A 182 -0.97 -2.95 27.85
CA ARG A 182 -0.58 -2.02 26.80
C ARG A 182 0.81 -2.35 26.25
N LEU A 183 1.78 -2.62 27.12
CA LEU A 183 3.12 -3.02 26.70
C LEU A 183 3.08 -4.31 25.87
N VAL A 184 2.29 -5.31 26.28
CA VAL A 184 2.12 -6.58 25.54
C VAL A 184 1.52 -6.33 24.16
N ILE A 185 0.46 -5.51 24.03
CA ILE A 185 -0.11 -5.19 22.72
C ILE A 185 0.92 -4.48 21.84
N VAL A 186 1.56 -3.43 22.35
CA VAL A 186 2.53 -2.63 21.56
C VAL A 186 3.70 -3.50 21.11
N THR A 187 4.26 -4.31 22.01
CA THR A 187 5.40 -5.18 21.69
C THR A 187 5.02 -6.30 20.72
N THR A 188 3.85 -6.93 20.90
CA THR A 188 3.39 -7.98 19.97
C THR A 188 3.04 -7.42 18.59
N SER A 189 2.31 -6.29 18.50
CA SER A 189 2.04 -5.62 17.23
C SER A 189 3.32 -5.17 16.53
N LEU A 190 4.30 -4.62 17.26
CA LEU A 190 5.59 -4.22 16.70
C LEU A 190 6.36 -5.43 16.16
N ALA A 191 6.43 -6.52 16.91
CA ALA A 191 7.08 -7.75 16.47
C ALA A 191 6.44 -8.32 15.20
N ILE A 192 5.10 -8.31 15.12
CA ILE A 192 4.37 -8.77 13.94
C ILE A 192 4.66 -7.90 12.72
N VAL A 193 4.65 -6.56 12.87
CA VAL A 193 4.97 -5.63 11.77
C VAL A 193 6.38 -5.85 11.25
N ILE A 194 7.37 -5.99 12.15
CA ILE A 194 8.76 -6.26 11.77
C ILE A 194 8.89 -7.61 11.07
N ALA A 195 8.27 -8.66 11.60
CA ALA A 195 8.30 -10.00 11.00
C ALA A 195 7.66 -10.02 9.61
N LEU A 196 6.51 -9.37 9.42
CA LEU A 196 5.85 -9.23 8.12
C LEU A 196 6.72 -8.45 7.13
N PHE A 197 7.34 -7.36 7.57
CA PHE A 197 8.20 -6.55 6.73
C PHE A 197 9.43 -7.32 6.25
N ILE A 198 10.13 -8.01 7.16
CA ILE A 198 11.29 -8.86 6.84
C ILE A 198 10.87 -9.98 5.90
N SER A 199 9.74 -10.65 6.19
CA SER A 199 9.21 -11.72 5.35
C SER A 199 8.95 -11.24 3.91
N LEU A 200 8.29 -10.08 3.74
CA LEU A 200 8.03 -9.52 2.42
C LEU A 200 9.32 -9.17 1.66
N ILE A 201 10.32 -8.59 2.35
CA ILE A 201 11.63 -8.32 1.74
C ILE A 201 12.30 -9.62 1.29
N VAL A 202 12.40 -10.61 2.18
CA VAL A 202 13.03 -11.89 1.87
C VAL A 202 12.33 -12.55 0.69
N LEU A 203 11.00 -12.67 0.72
CA LEU A 203 10.21 -13.25 -0.36
C LEU A 203 10.39 -12.51 -1.69
N PHE A 204 10.51 -11.18 -1.65
CA PHE A 204 10.74 -10.37 -2.85
C PHE A 204 12.05 -10.74 -3.55
N TYR A 205 13.14 -10.90 -2.78
CA TYR A 205 14.47 -11.19 -3.32
C TYR A 205 14.75 -12.68 -3.56
N THR A 206 14.14 -13.60 -2.80
CA THR A 206 14.47 -15.04 -2.89
C THR A 206 13.50 -15.84 -3.75
N VAL A 207 12.22 -15.46 -3.80
CA VAL A 207 11.18 -16.27 -4.46
C VAL A 207 10.67 -15.58 -5.72
N PRO A 208 10.87 -16.14 -6.92
CA PRO A 208 10.24 -15.63 -8.14
C PRO A 208 8.76 -16.04 -8.16
N PHE A 209 7.94 -15.38 -7.34
CA PHE A 209 6.50 -15.60 -7.29
C PHE A 209 5.87 -15.33 -8.67
N LYS A 210 5.47 -16.41 -9.36
CA LYS A 210 4.72 -16.35 -10.62
C LYS A 210 3.30 -16.81 -10.36
N CYS A 211 2.43 -15.86 -10.07
CA CYS A 211 1.04 -16.14 -9.74
C CYS A 211 0.12 -15.66 -10.84
N LYS A 212 -0.28 -16.57 -11.74
CA LYS A 212 -1.21 -16.25 -12.85
C LYS A 212 -2.59 -15.78 -12.35
N SER A 213 -3.04 -16.28 -11.20
CA SER A 213 -4.34 -15.91 -10.62
C SER A 213 -4.28 -14.67 -9.73
N CYS A 214 -3.09 -14.17 -9.38
CA CYS A 214 -2.97 -12.99 -8.51
C CYS A 214 -3.43 -11.72 -9.23
N THR A 215 -3.24 -11.65 -10.55
CA THR A 215 -3.79 -10.55 -11.35
C THR A 215 -5.32 -10.51 -11.28
N LEU A 216 -6.01 -11.62 -11.04
CA LEU A 216 -7.48 -11.65 -10.93
C LEU A 216 -7.99 -10.85 -9.72
N PHE A 217 -7.24 -10.84 -8.61
CA PHE A 217 -7.64 -10.15 -7.39
C PHE A 217 -7.59 -8.61 -7.51
N SER A 218 -6.75 -8.10 -8.42
CA SER A 218 -6.58 -6.66 -8.66
C SER A 218 -7.10 -6.21 -10.02
N CYS A 219 -7.23 -7.10 -10.99
CA CYS A 219 -7.87 -6.80 -12.27
C CYS A 219 -8.44 -8.07 -12.90
N PRO A 220 -9.73 -8.35 -12.67
CA PRO A 220 -10.38 -9.50 -13.27
C PRO A 220 -10.59 -9.36 -14.79
N PHE A 221 -10.60 -8.13 -15.31
CA PHE A 221 -10.82 -7.84 -16.73
C PHE A 221 -9.50 -7.57 -17.46
N GLY A 222 -8.71 -8.63 -17.68
CA GLY A 222 -7.33 -8.55 -18.20
C GLY A 222 -7.13 -7.74 -19.50
N LYS A 223 -8.17 -7.59 -20.35
CA LYS A 223 -8.13 -6.76 -21.57
C LYS A 223 -8.02 -5.25 -21.29
N ILE A 224 -8.59 -4.77 -20.19
CA ILE A 224 -8.58 -3.34 -19.82
C ILE A 224 -7.29 -2.96 -19.09
N CYS A 225 -6.63 -3.94 -18.47
CA CYS A 225 -5.45 -3.73 -17.63
C CYS A 225 -4.10 -3.85 -18.36
N GLY A 226 -4.12 -3.91 -19.70
CA GLY A 226 -2.88 -3.89 -20.50
C GLY A 226 -2.01 -5.13 -20.34
N ASN A 227 -2.60 -6.28 -19.93
CA ASN A 227 -1.88 -7.55 -19.80
C ASN A 227 -1.61 -8.26 -21.14
N GLU A 228 -1.83 -7.59 -22.28
CA GLU A 228 -1.24 -8.03 -23.53
C GLU A 228 0.28 -7.86 -23.39
N LYS A 229 0.99 -8.97 -23.24
CA LYS A 229 2.35 -9.06 -23.77
C LYS A 229 2.28 -8.46 -25.17
N PRO A 230 3.09 -7.46 -25.55
CA PRO A 230 3.16 -7.08 -26.94
C PRO A 230 3.44 -8.37 -27.71
N ASP A 231 2.53 -8.74 -28.60
CA ASP A 231 2.69 -9.89 -29.47
C ASP A 231 4.07 -9.76 -30.12
N LEU A 232 4.94 -10.70 -29.78
CA LEU A 232 6.26 -10.83 -30.38
C LEU A 232 6.06 -11.17 -31.85
N ILE A 233 6.13 -10.15 -32.70
CA ILE A 233 6.48 -10.25 -34.12
C ILE A 233 7.92 -9.75 -34.27
#